data_AF-A0A526RRS0-F1
#
_entry.id   AF-A0A526RRS0-F1
#
_cell.length_a   1.000
_cell.length_b   1.000
_cell.length_c   1.000
_cell.angle_alpha   90.00
_cell.angle_beta   90.00
_cell.angle_gamma   90.00
#
_symmetry.space_group_name_H-M   'P 1'
#
loop_
_entity.id
_entity.type
_entity.pdbx_description
1 polymer ?
#
loop_
_entity_poly.entity_id
_entity_poly.type
_entity_poly.pdbx_seq_one_letter_code
_entity_poly.pdbx_strand_id
1 'polypeptide(L)'
;VDAKAFAPLVDGFVLVTEWGRTPRAMVRSMLESEPYVANKIIGAVLNKVDLKRLAKYGSLGGSEKFFDRYSTYYLEKSEARTKQAA
;
A
#
# COMPACT_ATOMS: atom_id res chain seq x y z
N VAL A 1 10.28 -5.15 15.45
CA VAL A 1 10.93 -4.69 16.71
C VAL A 1 11.17 -3.17 16.66
N ASP A 2 11.64 -2.60 15.54
CA ASP A 2 11.89 -1.14 15.46
C ASP A 2 10.63 -0.27 15.45
N ALA A 3 9.57 -0.68 14.75
CA ALA A 3 8.29 0.05 14.75
C ALA A 3 7.70 0.19 16.17
N LYS A 4 7.90 -0.83 17.02
CA LYS A 4 7.48 -0.81 18.43
C LYS A 4 8.28 0.19 19.25
N ALA A 5 9.59 0.28 19.03
CA ALA A 5 10.44 1.25 19.70
C ALA A 5 10.10 2.70 19.28
N PHE A 6 9.67 2.90 18.03
CA PHE A 6 9.29 4.20 17.50
C PHE A 6 7.86 4.63 17.89
N ALA A 7 7.00 3.69 18.28
CA ALA A 7 5.59 3.94 18.57
C ALA A 7 5.30 5.04 19.61
N PRO A 8 6.11 5.30 20.66
CA PRO A 8 5.88 6.44 21.56
C PRO A 8 6.01 7.82 20.90
N LEU A 9 6.70 7.91 19.76
CA LEU A 9 7.00 9.17 19.07
C LEU A 9 5.98 9.52 17.98
N VAL A 10 4.99 8.66 17.74
CA VAL A 10 4.00 8.84 16.68
C VAL A 10 2.58 8.56 17.18
N ASP A 11 1.64 9.26 16.57
CA ASP A 11 0.21 9.08 16.83
C ASP A 11 -0.37 7.89 16.06
N GLY A 12 0.26 7.47 14.97
CA GLY A 12 -0.24 6.37 14.16
C GLY A 12 0.77 5.74 13.19
N PHE A 13 0.41 4.57 12.69
CA PHE A 13 1.13 3.79 11.70
C PHE A 13 0.26 3.49 10.48
N VAL A 14 0.90 3.41 9.31
CA VAL A 14 0.28 2.87 8.10
C VAL A 14 0.91 1.52 7.79
N LEU A 15 0.08 0.49 7.67
CA LEU A 15 0.53 -0.86 7.34
C LEU A 15 0.68 -1.00 5.82
N VAL A 16 1.90 -1.12 5.31
CA VAL A 16 2.16 -1.34 3.89
C VAL A 16 2.40 -2.82 3.62
N THR A 17 1.63 -3.42 2.71
CA THR A 17 1.76 -4.84 2.33
C THR A 17 1.76 -5.03 0.82
N GLU A 18 2.45 -6.04 0.32
CA GLU A 18 2.49 -6.33 -1.12
C GLU A 18 1.23 -7.08 -1.57
N TRP A 19 0.54 -6.52 -2.56
CA TRP A 19 -0.70 -7.05 -3.13
C TRP A 19 -0.47 -8.44 -3.74
N GLY A 20 -1.32 -9.41 -3.37
CA GLY A 20 -1.26 -10.78 -3.90
C GLY A 20 -0.09 -11.63 -3.40
N ARG A 21 0.85 -11.08 -2.62
CA ARG A 21 2.02 -11.81 -2.10
C ARG A 21 2.01 -11.98 -0.59
N THR A 22 1.57 -10.96 0.15
CA THR A 22 1.57 -11.01 1.62
C THR A 22 0.33 -11.76 2.11
N PRO A 23 0.45 -12.94 2.76
CA PRO A 23 -0.71 -13.71 3.19
C PRO A 23 -1.46 -12.99 4.32
N ARG A 24 -2.80 -12.91 4.21
CA ARG A 24 -3.64 -12.26 5.23
C ARG A 24 -3.47 -12.87 6.62
N ALA A 25 -3.29 -14.19 6.70
CA ALA A 25 -3.08 -14.89 7.97
C ALA A 25 -1.78 -14.45 8.67
N MET A 26 -0.71 -14.19 7.91
CA MET A 26 0.56 -13.70 8.43
C MET A 26 0.41 -12.28 8.99
N VAL A 27 -0.25 -11.40 8.23
CA VAL A 27 -0.57 -10.04 8.70
C VAL A 27 -1.37 -10.09 9.99
N ARG A 28 -2.43 -10.91 10.03
CA ARG A 28 -3.26 -11.08 11.23
C ARG A 28 -2.43 -11.55 12.43
N SER A 29 -1.63 -12.61 12.28
CA SER A 29 -0.79 -13.13 13.35
C SER A 29 0.21 -12.08 13.87
N MET A 30 0.78 -11.26 12.97
CA MET A 30 1.66 -10.17 13.37
C MET A 30 0.92 -9.11 14.20
N LEU A 31 -0.28 -8.69 13.77
CA LEU A 31 -1.10 -7.71 14.50
C LEU A 31 -1.55 -8.24 15.87
N GLU A 32 -1.90 -9.53 15.95
CA GLU A 32 -2.25 -10.20 17.21
C GLU A 32 -1.05 -10.30 18.15
N SER A 33 0.15 -10.53 17.62
CA SER A 33 1.38 -10.61 18.42
C SER A 33 1.88 -9.25 18.94
N GLU A 34 1.49 -8.14 18.30
CA GLU A 34 1.97 -6.80 18.61
C GLU A 34 0.82 -5.79 18.80
N PRO A 35 -0.02 -5.95 19.84
CA PRO A 35 -1.19 -5.11 20.06
C PRO A 35 -0.84 -3.63 20.26
N TYR A 36 0.33 -3.33 20.83
CA TYR A 36 0.79 -1.95 21.03
C TYR A 36 0.95 -1.18 19.71
N VAL A 37 1.50 -1.83 18.68
CA VAL A 37 1.63 -1.25 17.34
C VAL A 37 0.29 -1.31 16.62
N ALA A 38 -0.41 -2.44 16.70
CA ALA A 38 -1.70 -2.65 16.03
C ALA A 38 -2.75 -1.60 16.40
N ASN A 39 -2.83 -1.21 17.68
CA ASN A 39 -3.76 -0.20 18.16
C ASN A 39 -3.50 1.20 17.59
N LYS A 40 -2.30 1.45 17.05
CA LYS A 40 -1.93 2.71 16.41
C LYS A 40 -2.03 2.65 14.88
N ILE A 41 -2.42 1.52 14.28
CA ILE A 41 -2.55 1.43 12.83
C ILE A 41 -3.82 2.13 12.38
N ILE A 42 -3.67 3.16 11.55
CA ILE A 42 -4.81 3.94 11.02
C ILE A 42 -5.39 3.34 9.74
N GLY A 43 -4.65 2.47 9.08
CA GLY A 43 -5.07 1.84 7.83
C GLY A 43 -3.96 1.02 7.18
N ALA A 44 -4.31 0.37 6.08
CA ALA A 44 -3.40 -0.44 5.30
C ALA A 44 -3.34 0.01 3.84
N VAL A 45 -2.16 -0.07 3.25
CA VAL A 45 -1.88 0.22 1.85
C VAL A 45 -1.37 -1.04 1.17
N LEU A 46 -2.02 -1.42 0.08
CA LEU A 46 -1.57 -2.49 -0.80
C LEU A 46 -0.61 -1.89 -1.82
N ASN A 47 0.66 -2.27 -1.74
CA ASN A 47 1.71 -1.82 -2.64
C ASN A 47 1.92 -2.82 -3.79
N LYS A 48 2.54 -2.34 -4.88
CA LYS A 48 2.85 -3.11 -6.10
C LYS A 48 1.61 -3.79 -6.71
N VAL A 49 0.50 -3.08 -6.71
CA VAL A 49 -0.75 -3.57 -7.28
C VAL A 49 -0.61 -3.73 -8.78
N ASP A 50 -1.04 -4.87 -9.32
CA ASP A 50 -1.27 -5.03 -10.75
C ASP A 50 -2.57 -4.29 -11.12
N LEU A 51 -2.43 -3.09 -11.68
CA LEU A 51 -3.55 -2.23 -12.03
C LEU A 51 -4.48 -2.85 -13.09
N LYS A 52 -3.97 -3.74 -13.96
CA LYS A 52 -4.80 -4.46 -14.93
C LYS A 52 -5.72 -5.47 -14.23
N ARG A 53 -5.23 -6.08 -13.15
CA ARG A 53 -6.02 -7.00 -12.32
C ARG A 53 -6.87 -6.27 -11.29
N LEU A 54 -6.47 -5.07 -10.86
CA LEU A 54 -7.16 -4.25 -9.88
C LEU A 54 -8.63 -3.99 -10.29
N ALA A 55 -8.87 -3.74 -11.58
CA ALA A 55 -10.21 -3.55 -12.14
C ALA A 55 -11.23 -4.69 -11.85
N LYS A 56 -10.75 -5.89 -11.48
CA LYS A 56 -11.58 -7.03 -11.05
C LYS A 56 -12.10 -6.88 -9.62
N TYR A 57 -11.43 -6.08 -8.80
CA TYR A 57 -11.73 -5.85 -7.39
C TYR A 57 -12.40 -4.48 -7.15
N GLY A 58 -12.37 -3.59 -8.14
CA GLY A 58 -13.06 -2.30 -8.11
C GLY A 58 -14.57 -2.37 -8.33
N SER A 59 -15.27 -1.31 -7.89
CA SER A 59 -16.71 -1.17 -8.12
C SER A 59 -17.07 -0.98 -9.60
N LEU A 60 -18.32 -1.24 -9.95
CA LEU A 60 -18.88 -0.85 -11.26
C LEU A 60 -18.72 0.66 -11.45
N GLY A 61 -17.98 1.08 -12.48
CA GLY A 61 -17.66 2.49 -12.75
C GLY A 61 -16.42 3.02 -12.01
N GLY A 62 -15.69 2.18 -11.26
CA GLY A 62 -14.49 2.60 -10.56
C GLY A 62 -13.40 3.16 -11.49
N SER A 63 -12.68 4.18 -11.01
CA SER A 63 -11.56 4.83 -11.72
C SER A 63 -10.48 3.84 -12.17
N GLU A 64 -10.33 2.73 -11.46
CA GLU A 64 -9.45 1.61 -11.76
C GLU A 64 -9.67 1.01 -13.15
N LYS A 65 -10.90 1.06 -13.68
CA LYS A 65 -11.22 0.58 -15.04
C LYS A 65 -10.74 1.53 -16.13
N PHE A 66 -10.52 2.80 -15.78
CA PHE A 66 -10.04 3.83 -16.70
C PHE A 66 -8.53 4.02 -16.64
N PHE A 67 -7.82 3.26 -15.80
CA PHE A 67 -6.40 3.44 -15.54
C PHE A 67 -5.54 3.25 -16.80
N ASP A 68 -5.98 2.42 -17.75
CA ASP A 68 -5.27 2.22 -19.02
C ASP A 68 -5.10 3.55 -19.79
N ARG A 69 -6.09 4.45 -19.75
CA ARG A 69 -6.01 5.80 -20.34
C ARG A 69 -5.19 6.80 -19.52
N TYR A 70 -5.13 6.65 -18.21
CA TYR A 70 -4.40 7.56 -17.32
C TYR A 70 -2.95 7.14 -17.05
N SER A 71 -2.60 5.90 -17.36
CA SER A 71 -1.28 5.30 -17.12
C SER A 71 -0.16 6.12 -17.76
N THR A 72 -0.37 6.64 -18.97
CA THR A 72 0.60 7.47 -19.70
C THR A 72 1.02 8.70 -18.89
N TYR A 73 0.07 9.39 -18.24
CA TYR A 73 0.35 10.60 -17.48
C TYR A 73 1.18 10.35 -16.22
N TYR A 74 0.93 9.25 -15.51
CA TYR A 74 1.67 8.92 -14.30
C TYR A 74 3.03 8.27 -14.58
N LEU A 75 3.11 7.45 -15.62
CA LEU A 75 4.37 6.80 -16.04
C LEU A 75 5.36 7.83 -16.56
N GLU A 76 4.93 8.73 -17.46
CA GLU A 76 5.79 9.77 -18.03
C GLU A 76 6.37 10.69 -16.94
N LYS A 77 5.56 11.07 -15.95
CA LYS A 77 6.00 11.91 -14.82
C LYS A 77 6.96 11.18 -13.88
N SER A 78 6.80 9.86 -13.70
CA SER A 78 7.71 9.04 -12.89
C SER A 78 9.07 8.82 -13.56
N GLU A 79 9.08 8.63 -14.89
CA GLU A 79 10.28 8.49 -15.70
C GLU A 79 11.05 9.81 -15.77
N ALA A 80 10.36 10.93 -15.95
CA ALA A 80 10.97 12.26 -15.93
C ALA A 80 11.64 12.57 -14.57
N ARG A 81 11.00 12.17 -13.46
CA ARG A 81 11.55 12.37 -12.12
C ARG A 81 12.75 11.47 -11.84
N THR A 82 12.74 10.24 -12.36
CA THR A 82 13.88 9.31 -12.27
C THR A 82 15.08 9.81 -13.07
N LYS A 83 14.85 10.35 -14.28
CA LYS A 83 15.91 10.94 -15.12
C LYS A 83 16.50 12.23 -14.54
N GLN A 84 15.76 13.01 -13.76
CA GLN A 84 16.28 14.20 -13.07
C GLN A 84 17.11 13.88 -11.82
N ALA A 85 16.95 12.68 -11.26
CA ALA A 85 17.63 12.26 -10.04
C ALA A 85 18.92 11.43 -10.31
N ALA A 86 19.25 11.19 -11.58
CA ALA A 86 20.46 10.50 -12.06
C ALA A 86 21.39 11.51 -12.73
#